data_AF-A0A8I1WQ25-F1
#
_entry.id   AF-A0A8I1WQ25-F1
#
_cell.length_a   1.000
_cell.length_b   1.000
_cell.length_c   1.000
_cell.angle_alpha   90.00
_cell.angle_beta   90.00
_cell.angle_gamma   90.00
#
_symmetry.space_group_name_H-M   'P 1'
#
loop_
_entity.id
_entity.type
_entity.pdbx_description
1 polymer ?
#
loop_
_entity_poly.entity_id
_entity_poly.type
_entity_poly.pdbx_seq_one_letter_code
_entity_poly.pdbx_strand_id
1 'polypeptide(L)' 'MTRRATVTETDLKRALKAAKERGLTVSEIIMTADCVRLKIGSVDENEKPVEDKAPLSWPTSSP' A
#
# COMPACT_ATOMS: atom_id res chain seq x y z
N MET A 1 -1.95 37.85 -2.26
CA MET A 1 -2.96 36.87 -1.81
C MET A 1 -2.24 35.66 -1.24
N THR A 2 -2.14 35.56 0.07
CA THR A 2 -1.50 34.42 0.73
C THR A 2 -2.53 33.30 0.79
N ARG A 3 -2.41 32.27 -0.05
CA ARG A 3 -3.30 31.10 -0.02
C ARG A 3 -3.25 30.53 1.39
N ARG A 4 -4.37 30.64 2.13
CA ARG A 4 -4.52 29.99 3.44
C ARG A 4 -4.20 28.51 3.25
N ALA A 5 -3.39 27.96 4.15
CA ALA A 5 -3.12 26.53 4.17
C ALA A 5 -4.47 25.80 4.16
N THR A 6 -4.74 25.09 3.06
CA THR A 6 -6.02 24.43 2.82
C THR A 6 -6.06 23.04 3.44
N VAL A 7 -4.89 22.52 3.83
CA VAL A 7 -4.74 21.20 4.40
C VAL A 7 -5.14 21.22 5.86
N THR A 8 -6.16 20.44 6.17
CA THR A 8 -6.70 20.28 7.53
C THR A 8 -6.28 18.95 8.14
N GLU A 9 -6.47 18.79 9.45
CA GLU A 9 -6.29 17.51 10.14
C GLU A 9 -7.17 16.40 9.53
N THR A 10 -8.33 16.77 8.98
CA THR A 10 -9.23 15.85 8.28
C THR A 10 -8.58 15.27 7.03
N ASP A 11 -7.83 16.07 6.26
CA ASP A 11 -7.13 15.61 5.06
C ASP A 11 -6.01 14.64 5.41
N LEU A 12 -5.30 14.89 6.52
CA LEU A 12 -4.31 13.96 7.05
C LEU A 12 -4.95 12.63 7.46
N LYS A 13 -6.03 12.66 8.25
CA LYS A 13 -6.75 11.45 8.68
C LYS A 13 -7.26 10.65 7.49
N ARG A 14 -7.73 11.33 6.44
CA ARG A 14 -8.21 10.69 5.21
C ARG A 14 -7.08 10.01 4.46
N ALA A 15 -5.94 10.68 4.31
CA ALA A 15 -4.76 10.11 3.66
C ALA A 15 -4.22 8.88 4.41
N LEU A 16 -4.15 8.94 5.74
CA LEU A 16 -3.73 7.82 6.59
C LEU A 16 -4.70 6.64 6.53
N LYS A 17 -6.02 6.91 6.53
CA LYS A 17 -7.03 5.86 6.39
C LYS A 17 -6.88 5.14 5.05
N ALA A 18 -6.70 5.88 3.96
CA ALA A 18 -6.50 5.31 2.64
C ALA A 18 -5.23 4.45 2.56
N ALA A 19 -4.13 4.89 3.18
CA ALA A 19 -2.90 4.10 3.25
C ALA A 19 -3.11 2.78 4.03
N LYS A 20 -3.79 2.85 5.19
CA LYS A 20 -4.12 1.67 6.01
C LYS A 20 -5.05 0.69 5.29
N GLU A 21 -6.08 1.17 4.59
CA GLU A 21 -6.99 0.33 3.80
C GLU A 21 -6.28 -0.42 2.67
N ARG A 22 -5.14 0.11 2.21
CA ARG A 22 -4.31 -0.51 1.18
C ARG A 22 -3.18 -1.38 1.74
N GLY A 23 -3.10 -1.56 3.06
CA GLY A 23 -2.03 -2.32 3.70
C GLY A 23 -0.65 -1.66 3.57
N LEU A 24 -0.61 -0.35 3.32
CA LEU A 24 0.63 0.39 3.14
C LEU A 24 1.15 0.88 4.49
N THR A 25 2.40 0.58 4.78
CA THR A 25 3.07 1.09 6.00
C THR A 25 3.66 2.46 5.69
N VAL A 26 3.04 3.49 6.25
CA VAL A 26 3.50 4.88 6.15
C VAL A 26 4.71 5.07 7.05
N SER A 27 5.84 5.46 6.48
CA SER A 27 7.08 5.71 7.24
C SER A 27 7.29 7.19 7.56
N GLU A 28 6.88 8.08 6.64
CA GLU A 28 7.01 9.52 6.85
C GLU A 28 5.77 10.24 6.32
N ILE A 29 5.38 11.30 7.02
CA ILE A 29 4.27 12.17 6.66
C ILE A 29 4.82 13.58 6.52
N ILE A 30 4.73 14.13 5.31
CA ILE A 30 5.14 15.51 5.02
C ILE A 30 3.88 16.31 4.75
N MET A 31 3.53 17.21 5.67
CA MET A 31 2.43 18.15 5.48
C MET A 31 2.99 19.50 5.05
N THR A 32 2.45 20.02 3.96
CA THR A 32 2.70 21.37 3.45
C THR A 32 1.40 22.16 3.47
N ALA A 33 1.47 23.48 3.25
CA ALA A 33 0.28 24.33 3.22
C ALA A 33 -0.71 23.93 2.10
N ASP A 34 -0.21 23.28 1.05
CA ASP A 34 -0.98 22.88 -0.13
C ASP A 34 -1.33 21.39 -0.18
N CYS A 35 -0.51 20.49 0.38
CA CYS A 35 -0.77 19.05 0.31
C CYS A 35 -0.24 18.21 1.49
N VAL A 36 -0.79 16.99 1.62
CA VAL A 36 -0.26 15.92 2.47
C VAL A 36 0.43 14.90 1.57
N ARG A 37 1.73 14.67 1.81
CA ARG A 37 2.53 13.67 1.10
C ARG A 37 2.90 12.55 2.05
N LEU A 38 2.48 11.33 1.73
CA LEU A 38 2.82 10.13 2.49
C LEU A 38 3.97 9.41 1.80
N LYS A 39 5.03 9.11 2.54
CA LYS A 39 6.12 8.25 2.08
C LYS A 39 5.89 6.85 2.63
N ILE A 40 5.70 5.91 1.71
CA ILE A 40 5.49 4.50 2.02
C ILE A 40 6.89 3.87 2.07
N GLY A 41 7.33 3.43 3.25
CA GLY A 41 8.69 2.89 3.40
C GLY A 41 8.79 1.38 3.20
N SER A 42 7.68 0.66 3.27
CA SER A 42 7.61 -0.72 2.81
C SER A 42 6.15 -1.08 2.51
N VAL A 43 5.93 -1.69 1.36
CA VAL A 43 4.71 -2.47 1.13
C VAL A 43 4.98 -3.79 1.82
N ASP A 44 4.14 -4.20 2.78
CA ASP A 44 4.14 -5.58 3.23
C ASP A 44 3.55 -6.39 2.06
N GLU A 45 4.39 -6.72 1.07
CA GLU A 45 4.10 -7.74 0.07
C GLU A 45 4.04 -9.07 0.80
N ASN A 46 3.00 -9.27 1.60
CA ASN A 46 2.48 -10.60 1.85
C ASN A 46 1.55 -10.95 0.69
N GLU A 47 2.09 -10.86 -0.53
CA GLU A 47 1.69 -11.79 -1.56
C GLU A 47 2.10 -13.16 -1.01
N LYS A 48 1.23 -13.78 -0.22
CA LYS A 48 1.32 -15.22 -0.05
C LYS A 48 1.37 -15.76 -1.47
N PRO A 49 2.44 -16.44 -1.89
CA PRO A 49 2.37 -17.21 -3.10
C PRO A 49 1.20 -18.15 -2.85
N VAL A 50 0.10 -17.95 -3.57
CA VAL A 50 -0.93 -18.96 -3.69
C VAL A 50 -0.15 -20.21 -4.07
N GLU A 51 -0.23 -21.26 -3.26
CA GLU A 51 0.36 -22.57 -3.59
C GLU A 51 -0.14 -22.92 -4.98
N ASP A 52 0.69 -22.61 -5.97
CA ASP A 52 0.48 -23.00 -7.35
C ASP A 52 0.72 -24.50 -7.31
N LYS A 53 -0.40 -25.22 -7.19
CA LYS A 53 -0.48 -26.65 -7.33
C LYS A 53 0.29 -26.99 -8.59
N ALA A 54 1.53 -27.43 -8.41
CA ALA A 54 2.39 -27.84 -9.49
C ALA A 54 1.59 -28.75 -10.44
N PRO A 55 1.76 -28.61 -11.76
CA PRO A 55 0.96 -29.36 -12.73
C PRO A 55 1.04 -30.86 -12.40
N LEU A 56 -0.12 -31.53 -12.44
CA LEU A 56 -0.25 -32.97 -12.19
C LEU A 56 0.86 -33.74 -12.92
N SER A 57 1.62 -34.53 -12.17
CA SER A 57 2.71 -35.36 -12.71
C SER A 57 2.24 -36.16 -13.92
N TRP A 58 3.03 -36.12 -14.98
CA TRP A 58 2.74 -36.84 -16.22
C TRP A 58 2.56 -38.34 -15.92
N PRO A 59 1.58 -39.03 -16.51
CA PRO A 59 1.46 -40.47 -16.32
C PRO A 59 2.68 -41.13 -16.95
N THR A 60 3.57 -41.67 -16.12
CA THR A 60 4.65 -42.55 -16.58
C THR A 60 3.98 -43.85 -17.05
N SER A 61 3.64 -43.92 -18.33
CA SER A 61 3.32 -45.18 -18.97
C SER A 61 4.59 -46.02 -19.05
N SER A 62 4.61 -47.07 -18.21
CA SER A 62 5.08 -48.42 -18.55
C SER A 62 6.62 -48.60 -18.68
N PRO A 63 7.15 -49.85 -18.64
CA PRO A 63 6.52 -51.18 -18.49
C PRO A 63 6.81 -51.89 -17.16
#